data_AF-A0AAE5JZW2-F1
#
_entry.id   AF-A0AAE5JZW2-F1
#
_cell.length_a   1.000
_cell.length_b   1.000
_cell.length_c   1.000
_cell.angle_alpha   90.00
_cell.angle_beta   90.00
_cell.angle_gamma   90.00
#
_symmetry.space_group_name_H-M   'P 1'
#
loop_
_entity.id
_entity.type
_entity.pdbx_description
1 polymer ?
#
loop_
_entity_poly.entity_id
_entity_poly.type
_entity_poly.pdbx_seq_one_letter_code
_entity_poly.pdbx_strand_id
1 'polypeptide(L)' 'MNKLKPIALVMIVVVLMFLLNGIYIANRHVSGDFSMREVANDYESMNPISRYSYEWMMKDDMDVINRVVKDNIRERNK' A
#
# COMPACT_ATOMS: atom_id res chain seq x y z
N MET A 1 2.27 -32.30 -19.53
CA MET A 1 2.18 -31.44 -18.33
C MET A 1 1.28 -30.25 -18.64
N ASN A 2 0.19 -30.06 -17.87
CA ASN A 2 -0.72 -28.91 -18.06
C ASN A 2 0.00 -27.60 -17.69
N LYS A 3 0.38 -26.81 -18.70
CA LYS A 3 1.10 -25.54 -18.55
C LYS A 3 0.32 -24.46 -17.76
N LEU A 4 -1.00 -24.65 -17.59
CA LEU A 4 -1.85 -23.77 -16.78
C LEU A 4 -1.55 -23.80 -15.28
N LYS A 5 -1.19 -24.97 -14.73
CA LYS A 5 -0.89 -25.12 -13.30
C LYS A 5 0.30 -24.25 -12.83
N PRO A 6 1.46 -24.24 -13.51
CA PRO A 6 2.57 -23.39 -13.09
C PRO A 6 2.30 -21.89 -13.28
N ILE A 7 1.54 -21.48 -14.31
CA ILE A 7 1.18 -20.06 -14.53
C ILE A 7 0.30 -19.54 -13.39
N ALA A 8 -0.72 -20.31 -13.01
CA ALA A 8 -1.59 -19.96 -11.89
C ALA A 8 -0.79 -19.84 -10.58
N LEU A 9 0.16 -20.76 -10.34
CA LEU A 9 1.02 -20.71 -9.16
C LEU A 9 1.87 -19.43 -9.12
N VAL A 10 2.48 -19.05 -10.26
CA VAL A 10 3.28 -17.82 -10.35
C VAL A 10 2.41 -16.59 -10.06
N MET A 11 1.19 -16.52 -10.61
CA MET A 11 0.29 -15.40 -10.32
C MET A 11 -0.06 -15.30 -8.84
N ILE A 12 -0.35 -16.43 -8.18
CA ILE A 12 -0.62 -16.46 -6.73
C ILE A 12 0.58 -15.93 -5.94
N VAL A 13 1.79 -16.38 -6.26
CA VAL A 13 3.02 -15.94 -5.58
C VAL A 13 3.23 -14.43 -5.77
N VAL A 14 3.02 -13.91 -6.97
CA VAL A 14 3.16 -12.47 -7.25
C VAL A 14 2.14 -11.65 -6.46
N VAL A 15 0.87 -12.08 -6.40
CA VAL A 15 -0.17 -11.42 -5.60
C VAL A 15 0.20 -11.44 -4.11
N LEU A 16 0.69 -12.58 -3.60
CA LEU A 16 1.14 -12.70 -2.22
C LEU A 16 2.33 -11.76 -1.92
N MET A 17 3.27 -11.61 -2.84
CA MET A 17 4.37 -10.65 -2.68
C MET A 17 3.87 -9.21 -2.57
N PHE A 18 2.89 -8.82 -3.38
CA PHE A 18 2.28 -7.50 -3.28
C PHE A 18 1.54 -7.28 -1.96
N LEU A 19 0.78 -8.28 -1.49
CA LEU A 19 0.12 -8.20 -0.18
C LEU A 19 1.13 -8.06 0.97
N LEU A 20 2.19 -8.87 0.96
CA LEU A 20 3.24 -8.79 1.97
C LEU A 20 3.97 -7.45 1.94
N ASN A 21 4.18 -6.87 0.75
CA ASN A 21 4.78 -5.54 0.62
C ASN A 21 3.94 -4.44 1.27
N GLY A 22 2.61 -4.47 1.10
CA GLY A 22 1.73 -3.48 1.75
C GLY A 22 1.75 -3.60 3.27
N ILE A 23 1.71 -4.83 3.80
CA ILE A 23 1.84 -5.08 5.24
C ILE A 23 3.20 -4.62 5.78
N TYR A 24 4.28 -4.89 5.05
CA TYR A 24 5.63 -4.49 5.43
C TYR A 24 5.75 -2.97 5.57
N ILE A 25 5.26 -2.22 4.58
CA ILE A 25 5.32 -0.75 4.61
C ILE A 25 4.43 -0.20 5.74
N ALA A 26 3.23 -0.74 5.93
CA ALA A 26 2.36 -0.36 7.05
C ALA A 26 3.05 -0.55 8.40
N ASN A 27 3.64 -1.72 8.65
CA ASN A 27 4.40 -1.97 9.87
C ASN A 27 5.55 -0.98 10.05
N ARG A 28 6.22 -0.59 8.96
CA ARG A 28 7.29 0.39 9.01
C ARG A 28 6.78 1.77 9.43
N HIS A 29 5.64 2.20 8.92
CA HIS A 29 5.01 3.48 9.30
C HIS A 29 4.50 3.49 10.74
N VAL A 30 4.01 2.36 11.26
CA VAL A 30 3.58 2.24 12.66
C VAL A 30 4.77 2.23 13.63
N SER A 31 5.90 1.63 13.23
CA SER A 31 7.05 1.41 14.12
C SER A 31 8.15 2.47 14.01
N GLY A 32 8.09 3.36 13.02
CA GLY A 32 9.11 4.39 12.79
C GLY A 32 8.55 5.80 12.86
N ASP A 33 9.46 6.77 12.96
CA ASP A 33 9.14 8.19 12.91
C ASP A 33 9.01 8.65 11.45
N PHE A 34 7.83 8.47 10.88
CA PHE A 34 7.48 8.98 9.54
C PHE A 34 6.57 10.18 9.64
N SER A 35 6.81 11.20 8.82
CA SER A 35 5.88 12.32 8.72
C SER A 35 4.61 11.88 7.99
N MET A 36 3.46 12.45 8.36
CA MET A 36 2.18 12.13 7.69
C MET A 36 2.19 12.42 6.19
N ARG A 37 3.03 13.36 5.71
CA ARG A 37 3.23 13.61 4.28
C ARG A 37 3.98 12.48 3.59
N GLU A 38 5.02 11.92 4.21
CA GLU A 38 5.73 10.76 3.67
C GLU A 38 4.81 9.54 3.63
N VAL A 39 4.09 9.28 4.72
CA VAL A 39 3.11 8.19 4.81
C VAL A 39 2.06 8.30 3.69
N ALA A 40 1.54 9.51 3.43
CA ALA A 40 0.57 9.77 2.38
C ALA A 40 1.15 9.57 0.96
N ASN A 41 2.39 10.00 0.72
CA ASN A 41 3.05 9.84 -0.57
C ASN A 41 3.34 8.37 -0.87
N ASP A 42 3.85 7.64 0.11
CA ASP A 42 4.11 6.20 -0.02
C ASP A 42 2.82 5.46 -0.32
N TYR A 43 1.75 5.74 0.44
CA TYR A 43 0.42 5.18 0.21
C TYR A 43 -0.15 5.52 -1.18
N GLU A 44 -0.01 6.76 -1.66
CA GLU A 44 -0.49 7.16 -3.00
C GLU A 44 0.25 6.43 -4.13
N SER A 45 1.54 6.15 -3.93
CA SER A 45 2.38 5.47 -4.92
C SER A 45 2.24 3.94 -4.96
N MET A 46 1.52 3.34 -4.00
CA MET A 46 1.35 1.89 -3.93
C MET A 46 0.50 1.33 -5.08
N ASN A 47 0.88 0.14 -5.56
CA ASN A 47 0.01 -0.65 -6.42
C ASN A 47 -1.28 -1.06 -5.67
N PRO A 48 -2.39 -1.32 -6.38
CA PRO A 48 -3.69 -1.58 -5.75
C PRO A 48 -3.70 -2.75 -4.74
N ILE A 49 -2.91 -3.80 -4.98
CA ILE A 49 -2.87 -4.99 -4.12
C ILE A 49 -2.14 -4.67 -2.81
N SER A 50 -0.96 -4.04 -2.90
CA SER A 50 -0.23 -3.57 -1.71
C SER A 50 -1.07 -2.56 -0.93
N ARG A 51 -1.72 -1.63 -1.63
CA ARG A 51 -2.58 -0.62 -1.02
C ARG A 51 -3.71 -1.25 -0.20
N TYR A 52 -4.39 -2.27 -0.74
CA TYR A 52 -5.44 -2.99 0.00
C TYR A 52 -4.93 -3.56 1.34
N SER A 53 -3.80 -4.26 1.32
CA SER A 53 -3.22 -4.83 2.54
C SER A 53 -2.68 -3.79 3.51
N TYR A 54 -2.22 -2.64 2.99
CA TYR A 54 -1.78 -1.49 3.77
C TYR A 54 -2.97 -0.84 4.49
N GLU A 55 -4.07 -0.60 3.78
CA GLU A 55 -5.33 -0.04 4.34
C GLU A 55 -5.88 -0.92 5.46
N TRP A 56 -5.80 -2.24 5.30
CA TRP A 56 -6.22 -3.19 6.33
C TRP A 56 -5.40 -3.06 7.61
N MET A 57 -4.07 -2.86 7.50
CA MET A 57 -3.17 -2.68 8.64
C MET A 57 -3.33 -1.30 9.30
N MET A 58 -3.49 -0.25 8.49
CA MET A 58 -3.56 1.15 8.92
C MET A 58 -5.01 1.64 9.12
N LYS A 59 -5.98 0.73 9.25
CA LYS A 59 -7.41 1.03 9.21
C LYS A 59 -7.84 2.19 10.11
N ASP A 60 -7.20 2.34 11.27
CA ASP A 60 -7.54 3.33 12.29
C ASP A 60 -6.97 4.72 11.95
N ASP A 61 -5.91 4.77 11.13
CA ASP A 61 -5.22 6.00 10.70
C ASP A 61 -5.61 6.45 9.27
N MET A 62 -6.39 5.63 8.55
CA MET A 62 -6.75 5.87 7.15
C MET A 62 -7.47 7.21 6.92
N ASP A 63 -8.28 7.67 7.86
CA ASP A 63 -8.97 8.97 7.74
C ASP A 63 -8.00 10.16 7.78
N VAL A 64 -6.90 10.04 8.52
CA VAL A 64 -5.84 11.05 8.55
C VAL A 64 -5.02 10.99 7.26
N ILE A 65 -4.60 9.78 6.87
CA ILE A 65 -3.82 9.55 5.65
C ILE A 65 -4.59 10.08 4.42
N ASN A 66 -5.87 9.74 4.28
CA ASN A 66 -6.69 10.18 3.15
C ASN A 66 -6.86 11.70 3.09
N ARG A 67 -6.95 12.39 4.25
CA ARG A 67 -6.98 13.86 4.30
C ARG A 67 -5.68 14.46 3.77
N VAL A 68 -4.54 13.95 4.22
CA VAL A 68 -3.22 14.44 3.77
C VAL A 68 -2.99 14.17 2.29
N VAL A 69 -3.40 12.99 1.78
CA VAL A 69 -3.36 12.71 0.33
C VAL A 69 -4.17 13.74 -0.47
N LYS A 70 -5.39 14.06 -0.01
CA LYS A 70 -6.25 15.05 -0.67
C LYS A 70 -5.61 16.44 -0.67
N ASP A 71 -4.99 16.83 0.42
CA ASP A 71 -4.28 18.11 0.52
C ASP A 71 -3.04 18.13 -0.40
N ASN A 72 -2.27 17.04 -0.47
CA ASN A 72 -1.13 16.91 -1.38
C ASN A 72 -1.55 17.01 -2.86
N ILE A 73 -2.67 16.40 -3.25
CA ILE A 73 -3.24 16.54 -4.60
C ILE A 73 -3.66 18.00 -4.85
N ARG A 74 -4.26 18.67 -3.86
CA ARG A 74 -4.67 20.06 -3.99
C ARG A 74 -3.48 21.01 -4.13
N GLU A 75 -2.41 20.79 -3.39
CA GLU A 75 -1.18 21.60 -3.47
C GLU A 75 -0.48 21.43 -4.83
N ARG A 76 -0.42 20.22 -5.38
CA ARG A 76 0.17 19.97 -6.71
C ARG A 76 -0.59 20.61 -7.88
N ASN A 77 -1.88 20.90 -7.70
CA ASN A 77 -2.75 21.46 -8.73
C ASN A 77 -2.92 22.99 -8.63
N LYS A 78 -2.20 23.65 -7.73
CA LYS A 78 -2.15 25.12 -7.61
C LYS A 78 -0.92 25.67 -8.32
#